data_AF-A0A8M1RR75-F1
#
_entry.id   AF-A0A8M1RR75-F1
#
_cell.length_a   1.000
_cell.length_b   1.000
_cell.length_c   1.000
_cell.angle_alpha   90.00
_cell.angle_beta   90.00
_cell.angle_gamma   90.00
#
_symmetry.space_group_name_H-M   'P 1'
#
loop_
_entity.id
_entity.type
_entity.pdbx_description
1 polymer ?
#
loop_
_entity_poly.entity_id
_entity_poly.type
_entity_poly.pdbx_seq_one_letter_code
_entity_poly.pdbx_strand_id
1 'polypeptide(L)'
;MPGGSTFRKCPHCMERLNCANRKCTKCGKLLDLKSRQTARMKVFRGQAQEWAKKMKKSRNQAKVFDSSALLVEKLKALGYFPLLLWGKYHPQKKKWTAQLQCPFQLPVVAHGVMEKIMCLFEGLLEGILLSKLLLKRKDIKEANPRMMPASFTANWKFFQYNMCPRHVKTRAVKKYWFIGTRAHHAKRPGPHLGNHRGTYK
;
A
#
# COMPACT_ATOMS: atom_id res chain seq x y z
N MET A 1 18.99 35.93 18.03
CA MET A 1 18.28 34.84 17.33
C MET A 1 16.79 34.97 17.62
N PRO A 2 15.88 35.02 16.63
CA PRO A 2 14.45 34.96 16.94
C PRO A 2 14.15 33.60 17.57
N GLY A 3 13.84 33.60 18.87
CA GLY A 3 13.56 32.38 19.63
C GLY A 3 12.34 31.69 19.06
N GLY A 4 12.52 30.50 18.47
CA GLY A 4 11.39 29.72 17.96
C GLY A 4 10.44 29.36 19.11
N SER A 5 9.15 29.65 18.96
CA SER A 5 8.17 29.29 19.99
C SER A 5 8.12 27.77 20.18
N THR A 6 8.13 27.33 21.44
CA THR A 6 7.90 25.92 21.80
C THR A 6 6.46 25.46 21.51
N PHE A 7 5.58 26.38 21.09
CA PHE A 7 4.19 26.13 20.76
C PHE A 7 3.90 26.37 19.27
N ARG A 8 2.95 25.61 18.73
CA ARG A 8 2.31 25.82 17.42
C ARG A 8 0.80 25.61 17.55
N LYS A 9 0.03 26.03 16.54
CA LYS A 9 -1.40 25.70 16.45
C LYS A 9 -1.60 24.35 15.76
N CYS A 10 -2.61 23.59 16.17
CA CYS A 10 -3.05 22.42 15.44
C CYS A 10 -3.62 22.84 14.08
N PRO A 11 -3.20 22.24 12.94
CA PRO A 11 -3.79 22.56 11.65
C PRO A 11 -5.25 22.06 11.51
N HIS A 12 -5.73 21.21 12.42
CA HIS A 12 -7.08 20.62 12.35
C HIS A 12 -8.10 21.28 13.26
N CYS A 13 -7.70 21.76 14.44
CA CYS A 13 -8.63 22.35 15.43
C CYS A 13 -8.13 23.68 16.01
N MET A 14 -7.01 24.21 15.49
CA MET A 14 -6.39 25.48 15.90
C MET A 14 -5.94 25.57 17.37
N GLU A 15 -6.03 24.48 18.12
CA GLU A 15 -5.58 24.40 19.53
C GLU A 15 -4.08 24.65 19.66
N ARG A 16 -3.68 25.37 20.72
CA ARG A 16 -2.27 25.64 21.02
C ARG A 16 -1.64 24.38 21.61
N LEU A 17 -0.59 23.87 20.98
CA LEU A 17 0.09 22.65 21.40
C LEU A 17 1.60 22.78 21.31
N ASN A 18 2.31 22.00 22.12
CA ASN A 18 3.78 21.98 22.09
C ASN A 18 4.28 21.44 20.73
N CYS A 19 5.28 22.10 20.15
CA CYS A 19 5.97 21.70 18.92
C CYS A 19 6.56 20.27 18.98
N ALA A 20 6.75 19.71 20.17
CA ALA A 20 7.16 18.33 20.38
C ALA A 20 6.04 17.31 20.12
N ASN A 21 4.77 17.67 20.32
CA ASN A 21 3.65 16.74 20.19
C ASN A 21 3.48 16.30 18.73
N ARG A 22 3.36 14.98 18.49
CA ARG A 22 3.07 14.41 17.14
C ARG A 22 1.59 14.20 16.89
N LYS A 23 0.78 14.19 17.94
CA LYS A 23 -0.67 14.06 17.91
C LYS A 23 -1.26 15.29 18.60
N CYS A 24 -2.36 15.82 18.09
CA CYS A 24 -3.06 16.87 18.81
C CYS A 24 -3.67 16.29 20.09
N THR A 25 -3.43 16.93 21.24
CA THR A 25 -3.99 16.52 22.52
C THR A 25 -5.51 16.70 22.58
N LYS A 26 -6.08 17.62 21.80
CA LYS A 26 -7.52 17.89 21.76
C LYS A 26 -8.27 17.05 20.73
N CYS A 27 -7.86 17.08 19.45
CA CYS A 27 -8.59 16.37 18.39
C CYS A 27 -8.08 14.96 18.11
N GLY A 28 -6.96 14.54 18.73
CA GLY A 28 -6.39 13.21 18.55
C GLY A 28 -5.83 12.92 17.15
N LYS A 29 -5.85 13.86 16.21
CA LYS A 29 -5.26 13.65 14.87
C LYS A 29 -3.74 13.69 14.94
N LEU A 30 -3.10 12.81 14.18
CA LEU A 30 -1.66 12.89 13.91
C LEU A 30 -1.38 14.20 13.17
N LEU A 31 -0.48 14.99 13.71
CA LEU A 31 -0.01 16.23 13.12
C LEU A 31 0.97 15.86 12.01
N ASP A 32 0.92 16.60 10.90
CA ASP A 32 1.79 16.35 9.76
C ASP A 32 3.25 16.23 10.20
N LEU A 33 3.94 15.27 9.58
CA LEU A 33 5.38 15.12 9.70
C LEU A 33 5.99 16.49 9.44
N LYS A 34 6.83 16.97 10.37
CA LYS A 34 7.53 18.26 10.25
C LYS A 34 8.02 18.41 8.82
N SER A 35 7.83 19.57 8.18
CA SER A 35 8.23 19.84 6.78
C SER A 35 9.62 19.27 6.43
N ARG A 36 10.56 19.37 7.37
CA ARG A 36 11.91 18.78 7.31
C ARG A 36 11.93 17.27 7.05
N GLN A 37 11.06 16.48 7.70
CA GLN A 37 10.97 15.04 7.50
C GLN A 37 10.37 14.69 6.14
N THR A 38 9.33 15.41 5.71
CA THR A 38 8.75 15.25 4.36
C THR A 38 9.78 15.59 3.29
N ALA A 39 10.55 16.67 3.46
CA ALA A 39 11.65 17.06 2.57
C ALA A 39 12.75 15.98 2.53
N ARG A 40 13.21 15.48 3.68
CA ARG A 40 14.17 14.36 3.77
C ARG A 40 13.67 13.11 3.05
N MET A 41 12.39 12.77 3.21
CA MET A 41 11.79 11.62 2.56
C MET A 41 11.74 11.79 1.03
N LYS A 42 11.46 13.00 0.54
CA LYS A 42 11.52 13.31 -0.90
C LYS A 42 12.94 13.15 -1.46
N VAL A 43 13.94 13.71 -0.78
CA VAL A 43 15.36 13.55 -1.17
C VAL A 43 15.75 12.08 -1.22
N PHE A 44 15.42 11.32 -0.17
CA PHE A 44 15.71 9.88 -0.12
C PHE A 44 15.03 9.11 -1.26
N ARG A 45 13.77 9.42 -1.59
CA ARG A 45 13.05 8.77 -2.69
C ARG A 45 13.75 8.97 -4.03
N GLY A 46 14.34 10.16 -4.27
CA GLY A 46 15.14 10.43 -5.47
C GLY A 46 16.41 9.58 -5.57
N GLN A 47 16.99 9.20 -4.44
CA GLN A 47 18.25 8.45 -4.36
C GLN A 47 18.06 6.96 -4.01
N ALA A 48 16.81 6.51 -3.83
CA ALA A 48 16.50 5.21 -3.24
C ALA A 48 17.09 4.02 -4.03
N GLN A 49 17.09 4.09 -5.37
CA GLN A 49 17.65 3.03 -6.21
C GLN A 49 19.17 2.94 -6.10
N GLU A 50 19.86 4.08 -6.09
CA GLU A 50 21.31 4.14 -5.94
C GLU A 50 21.74 3.67 -4.55
N TRP A 51 21.04 4.14 -3.51
CA TRP A 51 21.22 3.67 -2.14
C TRP A 51 21.05 2.15 -2.03
N ALA A 52 20.01 1.58 -2.66
CA ALA A 52 19.79 0.14 -2.65
C ALA A 52 20.91 -0.64 -3.37
N LYS A 53 21.42 -0.13 -4.50
CA LYS A 53 22.58 -0.71 -5.20
C LYS A 53 23.84 -0.68 -4.31
N LYS A 54 24.11 0.47 -3.66
CA LYS A 54 25.23 0.64 -2.72
C LYS A 54 25.14 -0.34 -1.54
N MET A 55 23.98 -0.43 -0.88
CA MET A 55 23.75 -1.35 0.24
C MET A 55 23.94 -2.82 -0.15
N LYS A 56 23.53 -3.21 -1.36
CA LYS A 56 23.78 -4.56 -1.90
C LYS A 56 25.27 -4.80 -2.13
N LYS A 57 25.96 -3.87 -2.79
CA LYS A 57 27.40 -3.96 -3.10
C LYS A 57 28.23 -4.05 -1.82
N SER A 58 27.92 -3.22 -0.82
CA SER A 58 28.64 -3.18 0.45
C SER A 58 28.19 -4.27 1.44
N ARG A 59 27.26 -5.15 1.07
CA ARG A 59 26.66 -6.20 1.93
C ARG A 59 26.05 -5.67 3.25
N ASN A 60 25.66 -4.40 3.30
CA ASN A 60 25.14 -3.73 4.51
C ASN A 60 23.63 -3.90 4.72
N GLN A 61 22.99 -4.86 4.04
CA GLN A 61 21.56 -5.10 4.19
C GLN A 61 21.19 -5.54 5.61
N ALA A 62 22.05 -6.34 6.27
CA ALA A 62 21.84 -6.78 7.66
C ALA A 62 21.65 -5.60 8.61
N LYS A 63 22.47 -4.55 8.49
CA LYS A 63 22.38 -3.34 9.31
C LYS A 63 21.01 -2.65 9.21
N VAL A 64 20.37 -2.72 8.04
CA VAL A 64 19.02 -2.16 7.84
C VAL A 64 18.00 -2.97 8.63
N PHE A 65 18.10 -4.31 8.59
CA PHE A 65 17.22 -5.20 9.34
C PHE A 65 17.45 -5.09 10.86
N ASP A 66 18.70 -4.99 11.31
CA ASP A 66 19.03 -4.77 12.73
C ASP A 66 18.46 -3.45 13.22
N SER A 67 18.57 -2.39 12.41
CA SER A 67 17.99 -1.07 12.71
C SER A 67 16.47 -1.11 12.78
N SER A 68 15.81 -1.83 11.86
CA SER A 68 14.36 -2.02 11.94
C SER A 68 13.97 -2.85 13.15
N ALA A 69 14.81 -3.82 13.54
CA ALA A 69 14.52 -4.66 14.68
C ALA A 69 14.54 -3.87 15.99
N LEU A 70 15.58 -3.06 16.15
CA LEU A 70 15.71 -2.12 17.26
C LEU A 70 14.59 -1.06 17.28
N LEU A 71 14.10 -0.61 16.11
CA LEU A 71 12.99 0.33 16.03
C LEU A 71 11.70 -0.29 16.59
N VAL A 72 11.40 -1.53 16.24
CA VAL A 72 10.23 -2.26 16.72
C VAL A 72 10.31 -2.45 18.24
N GLU A 73 11.48 -2.79 18.81
CA GLU A 73 11.67 -2.86 20.26
C GLU A 73 11.50 -1.49 20.94
N LYS A 74 12.03 -0.41 20.36
CA LYS A 74 11.84 0.96 20.88
C LYS A 74 10.38 1.37 20.92
N LEU A 75 9.59 1.00 19.91
CA LEU A 75 8.16 1.27 19.89
C LEU A 75 7.42 0.49 20.98
N LYS A 76 7.79 -0.78 21.20
CA LYS A 76 7.27 -1.57 22.34
C LYS A 76 7.60 -0.92 23.68
N ALA A 77 8.83 -0.46 23.89
CA ALA A 77 9.24 0.22 25.13
C ALA A 77 8.46 1.53 25.39
N LEU A 78 7.97 2.18 24.34
CA LEU A 78 7.09 3.36 24.44
C LEU A 78 5.61 3.00 24.65
N GLY A 79 5.28 1.72 24.88
CA GLY A 79 3.92 1.25 25.13
C GLY A 79 3.08 1.00 23.87
N TYR A 80 3.68 1.03 22.67
CA TYR A 80 2.98 0.67 21.43
C TYR A 80 2.98 -0.84 21.23
N PHE A 81 2.08 -1.33 20.37
CA PHE A 81 2.06 -2.71 19.87
C PHE A 81 2.53 -2.76 18.40
N PRO A 82 3.84 -2.63 18.12
CA PRO A 82 4.35 -2.57 16.76
C PRO A 82 4.41 -3.96 16.12
N LEU A 83 3.88 -4.07 14.90
CA LEU A 83 4.10 -5.20 14.00
C LEU A 83 4.72 -4.67 12.71
N LEU A 84 5.83 -5.27 12.29
CA LEU A 84 6.51 -4.88 11.05
C LEU A 84 6.40 -6.03 10.04
N LEU A 85 5.70 -5.79 8.94
CA LEU A 85 5.62 -6.71 7.80
C LEU A 85 6.42 -6.15 6.62
N TRP A 86 7.21 -7.00 6.00
CA TRP A 86 7.84 -6.71 4.72
C TRP A 86 7.81 -7.94 3.84
N GLY A 87 7.88 -7.72 2.53
CA GLY A 87 7.93 -8.83 1.59
C GLY A 87 8.95 -8.59 0.50
N LYS A 88 9.44 -9.70 -0.06
CA LYS A 88 10.45 -9.69 -1.11
C LYS A 88 10.01 -10.65 -2.21
N TYR A 89 10.09 -10.18 -3.45
CA TYR A 89 9.89 -11.06 -4.59
C TYR A 89 11.12 -11.93 -4.78
N HIS A 90 10.92 -13.24 -4.94
CA HIS A 90 11.97 -14.19 -5.25
C HIS A 90 11.84 -14.63 -6.71
N PRO A 91 12.67 -14.08 -7.63
CA PRO A 91 12.56 -14.37 -9.06
C PRO A 91 12.68 -15.87 -9.38
N GLN A 92 13.57 -16.59 -8.68
CA GLN A 92 13.78 -18.03 -8.87
C GLN A 92 12.53 -18.86 -8.56
N LYS A 93 11.78 -18.48 -7.51
CA LYS A 93 10.56 -19.18 -7.08
C LYS A 93 9.29 -18.55 -7.68
N LYS A 94 9.44 -17.49 -8.48
CA LYS A 94 8.38 -16.64 -9.04
C LYS A 94 7.30 -16.22 -8.04
N LYS A 95 7.64 -16.11 -6.76
CA LYS A 95 6.69 -15.87 -5.67
C LYS A 95 7.13 -14.74 -4.76
N TRP A 96 6.16 -14.06 -4.15
CA TRP A 96 6.41 -13.20 -3.01
C TRP A 96 6.58 -14.04 -1.75
N THR A 97 7.43 -13.58 -0.86
CA THR A 97 7.50 -14.07 0.51
C THR A 97 7.35 -12.89 1.45
N ALA A 98 6.58 -13.06 2.51
CA ALA A 98 6.46 -12.12 3.59
C ALA A 98 7.32 -12.56 4.79
N GLN A 99 7.73 -11.57 5.57
CA GLN A 99 8.32 -11.75 6.88
C GLN A 99 7.60 -10.83 7.85
N LEU A 100 7.45 -11.30 9.09
CA LEU A 100 6.85 -10.58 10.19
C LEU A 100 7.86 -10.44 11.31
N GLN A 101 8.01 -9.23 11.83
CA GLN A 101 8.70 -8.99 13.08
C GLN A 101 7.70 -8.54 14.15
N CYS A 102 7.68 -9.31 15.24
CA CYS A 102 6.85 -9.07 16.41
C CYS A 102 7.75 -9.09 17.66
N PRO A 103 7.79 -8.03 18.47
CA PRO A 103 8.63 -8.00 19.68
C PRO A 103 7.92 -8.65 20.89
N PHE A 104 6.76 -9.25 20.69
CA PHE A 104 5.95 -9.88 21.73
C PHE A 104 6.03 -11.40 21.64
N GLN A 105 6.12 -12.05 22.79
CA GLN A 105 5.82 -13.47 22.90
C GLN A 105 4.31 -13.64 22.73
N LEU A 106 3.92 -14.37 21.68
CA LEU A 106 2.51 -14.55 21.33
C LEU A 106 2.02 -15.89 21.86
N PRO A 107 0.76 -15.98 22.32
CA PRO A 107 0.16 -17.28 22.62
C PRO A 107 0.00 -18.11 21.34
N VAL A 108 -0.02 -19.44 21.46
CA VAL A 108 -0.17 -20.37 20.31
C VAL A 108 -1.32 -19.99 19.38
N VAL A 109 -2.45 -19.57 19.95
CA VAL A 109 -3.63 -19.12 19.18
C VAL A 109 -3.31 -17.92 18.27
N ALA A 110 -2.46 -17.00 18.73
CA ALA A 110 -2.07 -15.83 17.96
C ALA A 110 -1.11 -16.16 16.82
N HIS A 111 -0.31 -17.23 16.92
CA HIS A 111 0.54 -17.68 15.81
C HIS A 111 -0.28 -17.99 14.55
N GLY A 112 -1.38 -18.73 14.69
CA GLY A 112 -2.28 -19.03 13.57
C GLY A 112 -2.97 -17.79 12.98
N VAL A 113 -3.10 -16.71 13.76
CA VAL A 113 -3.59 -15.40 13.24
C VAL A 113 -2.47 -14.69 12.48
N MET A 114 -1.24 -14.68 13.01
CA MET A 114 -0.10 -14.04 12.37
C MET A 114 0.23 -14.68 11.01
N GLU A 115 0.18 -16.01 10.92
CA GLU A 115 0.34 -16.72 9.65
C GLU A 115 -0.71 -16.29 8.61
N LYS A 116 -1.97 -16.15 9.02
CA LYS A 116 -3.04 -15.64 8.13
C LYS A 116 -2.75 -14.22 7.66
N ILE A 117 -2.29 -13.34 8.55
CA ILE A 117 -1.93 -11.96 8.19
C ILE A 117 -0.78 -11.98 7.16
N MET A 118 0.22 -12.84 7.33
CA MET A 118 1.32 -13.00 6.38
C MET A 118 0.82 -13.47 5.02
N CYS A 119 -0.02 -14.51 4.95
CA CYS A 119 -0.59 -14.98 3.69
C CYS A 119 -1.42 -13.89 2.97
N LEU A 120 -2.23 -13.14 3.73
CA LEU A 120 -2.99 -12.01 3.18
C LEU A 120 -2.06 -10.91 2.64
N PHE A 121 -0.96 -10.65 3.33
CA PHE A 121 0.02 -9.66 2.91
C PHE A 121 0.77 -10.09 1.65
N GLU A 122 1.15 -11.37 1.52
CA GLU A 122 1.74 -11.92 0.28
C GLU A 122 0.79 -11.76 -0.91
N GLY A 123 -0.49 -12.11 -0.75
CA GLY A 123 -1.49 -11.93 -1.79
C GLY A 123 -1.76 -10.46 -2.13
N LEU A 124 -1.65 -9.54 -1.16
CA LEU A 124 -1.68 -8.09 -1.42
C LEU A 124 -0.50 -7.66 -2.30
N LEU A 125 0.72 -8.14 -2.01
CA LEU A 125 1.91 -7.83 -2.81
C LEU A 125 1.80 -8.34 -4.25
N GLU A 126 1.25 -9.54 -4.43
CA GLU A 126 0.92 -10.10 -5.75
C GLU A 126 -0.09 -9.22 -6.50
N GLY A 127 -1.16 -8.80 -5.84
CA GLY A 127 -2.17 -7.91 -6.40
C GLY A 127 -1.61 -6.55 -6.84
N ILE A 128 -0.70 -5.97 -6.05
CA ILE A 128 -0.02 -4.70 -6.39
C ILE A 128 0.92 -4.88 -7.59
N LEU A 129 1.61 -6.01 -7.70
CA LEU A 129 2.46 -6.27 -8.87
C LEU A 129 1.61 -6.43 -10.13
N LEU A 130 0.51 -7.17 -10.05
CA LEU A 130 -0.44 -7.33 -11.16
C LEU A 130 -1.01 -5.99 -11.60
N SER A 131 -1.41 -5.11 -10.67
CA SER A 131 -1.94 -3.79 -11.03
C SER A 131 -0.90 -2.92 -11.75
N LYS A 132 0.36 -2.95 -11.33
CA LYS A 132 1.47 -2.26 -12.03
C LYS A 132 1.72 -2.82 -13.43
N LEU A 133 1.68 -4.14 -13.59
CA LEU A 133 1.83 -4.78 -14.90
C LEU A 133 0.66 -4.47 -15.82
N LEU A 134 -0.57 -4.40 -15.29
CA LEU A 134 -1.76 -4.03 -16.04
C LEU A 134 -1.75 -2.57 -16.48
N LEU A 135 -1.30 -1.64 -15.62
CA LEU A 135 -1.10 -0.24 -15.99
C LEU A 135 -0.12 -0.12 -17.17
N LYS A 136 1.05 -0.76 -17.07
CA LYS A 136 2.01 -0.81 -18.17
C LYS A 136 1.42 -1.41 -19.45
N ARG A 137 0.56 -2.43 -19.34
CA ARG A 137 -0.12 -3.02 -20.51
C ARG A 137 -1.19 -2.10 -21.09
N LYS A 138 -1.87 -1.27 -20.28
CA LYS A 138 -2.79 -0.24 -20.79
C LYS A 138 -2.02 0.83 -21.55
N ASP A 139 -0.89 1.29 -21.02
CA ASP A 139 -0.01 2.23 -21.72
C ASP A 139 0.45 1.65 -23.07
N ILE A 140 0.81 0.36 -23.10
CA ILE A 140 1.17 -0.35 -24.34
C ILE A 140 -0.04 -0.56 -25.28
N LYS A 141 -1.24 -0.80 -24.75
CA LYS A 141 -2.46 -1.00 -25.56
C LYS A 141 -2.95 0.32 -26.14
N GLU A 142 -2.82 1.42 -25.41
CA GLU A 142 -3.04 2.78 -25.93
C GLU A 142 -2.01 3.10 -27.01
N ALA A 143 -0.78 2.59 -26.90
CA ALA A 143 0.22 2.65 -27.96
C ALA A 143 -0.01 1.64 -29.12
N ASN A 144 -0.76 0.55 -28.90
CA ASN A 144 -1.02 -0.48 -29.91
C ASN A 144 -2.37 -1.23 -29.68
N PRO A 145 -3.47 -0.78 -30.32
CA PRO A 145 -4.83 -1.23 -30.00
C PRO A 145 -5.18 -2.67 -30.44
N ARG A 146 -4.29 -3.39 -31.15
CA ARG A 146 -4.58 -4.73 -31.70
C ARG A 146 -4.42 -5.90 -30.70
N MET A 147 -4.03 -5.69 -29.45
CA MET A 147 -3.90 -6.77 -28.44
C MET A 147 -5.17 -7.00 -27.60
N MET A 148 -5.70 -8.23 -27.63
CA MET A 148 -6.76 -8.73 -26.74
C MET A 148 -6.23 -9.03 -25.32
N PRO A 149 -6.96 -8.67 -24.24
CA PRO A 149 -6.52 -8.92 -22.86
C PRO A 149 -6.87 -10.34 -22.39
N ALA A 150 -5.91 -11.02 -21.76
CA ALA A 150 -6.17 -12.21 -20.93
C ALA A 150 -7.00 -11.83 -19.68
N SER A 151 -7.98 -12.66 -19.31
CA SER A 151 -9.02 -12.32 -18.35
C SER A 151 -8.55 -12.33 -16.88
N PHE A 152 -8.97 -11.30 -16.13
CA PHE A 152 -8.67 -11.07 -14.71
C PHE A 152 -9.26 -12.12 -13.75
N THR A 153 -10.24 -12.90 -14.22
CA THR A 153 -11.02 -13.85 -13.42
C THR A 153 -10.21 -15.06 -12.94
N ALA A 154 -9.15 -15.45 -13.64
CA ALA A 154 -8.34 -16.61 -13.27
C ALA A 154 -7.54 -16.39 -11.97
N ASN A 155 -6.96 -15.20 -11.77
CA ASN A 155 -6.15 -14.92 -10.58
C ASN A 155 -6.98 -14.67 -9.32
N TRP A 156 -8.21 -14.15 -9.45
CA TRP A 156 -9.12 -14.01 -8.32
C TRP A 156 -9.57 -15.37 -7.76
N LYS A 157 -9.82 -16.34 -8.64
CA LYS A 157 -10.11 -17.72 -8.21
C LYS A 157 -8.93 -18.31 -7.45
N PHE A 158 -7.69 -18.10 -7.91
CA PHE A 158 -6.49 -18.55 -7.20
C PHE A 158 -6.34 -17.92 -5.80
N PHE A 159 -6.58 -16.60 -5.70
CA PHE A 159 -6.59 -15.89 -4.41
C PHE A 159 -7.70 -16.39 -3.46
N GLN A 160 -8.87 -16.72 -4.00
CA GLN A 160 -9.96 -17.32 -3.20
C GLN A 160 -9.66 -18.75 -2.76
N TYR A 161 -9.00 -19.56 -3.60
CA TYR A 161 -8.63 -20.95 -3.28
C TYR A 161 -7.55 -21.05 -2.20
N ASN A 162 -6.63 -20.08 -2.12
CA ASN A 162 -5.57 -20.06 -1.10
C ASN A 162 -6.00 -19.43 0.23
N MET A 163 -7.20 -18.84 0.31
CA MET A 163 -7.77 -18.45 1.59
C MET A 163 -8.41 -19.65 2.26
N CYS A 164 -7.93 -20.00 3.46
CA CYS A 164 -8.47 -21.09 4.26
C CYS A 164 -10.01 -21.03 4.33
N PRO A 165 -10.75 -22.05 3.83
CA PRO A 165 -12.21 -22.03 3.72
C PRO A 165 -12.97 -21.84 5.05
N ARG A 166 -12.31 -22.00 6.20
CA ARG A 166 -12.97 -22.08 7.50
C ARG A 166 -13.48 -20.74 8.07
N HIS A 167 -13.06 -19.56 7.60
CA HIS A 167 -13.37 -18.32 8.33
C HIS A 167 -13.67 -17.06 7.48
N VAL A 168 -13.53 -17.11 6.15
CA VAL A 168 -13.92 -15.97 5.31
C VAL A 168 -15.30 -16.25 4.73
N LYS A 169 -16.35 -15.62 5.28
CA LYS A 169 -17.61 -15.45 4.54
C LYS A 169 -17.28 -14.65 3.28
N THR A 170 -17.03 -15.34 2.17
CA THR A 170 -16.64 -14.83 0.84
C THR A 170 -17.55 -13.71 0.31
N ARG A 171 -18.74 -13.53 0.89
CA ARG A 171 -19.66 -12.41 0.63
C ARG A 171 -19.17 -11.04 1.11
N ALA A 172 -18.41 -10.95 2.21
CA ALA A 172 -18.03 -9.66 2.79
C ALA A 172 -16.94 -8.94 1.97
N VAL A 173 -15.96 -9.69 1.46
CA VAL A 173 -14.81 -9.12 0.69
C VAL A 173 -15.24 -8.69 -0.72
N LYS A 174 -16.20 -9.40 -1.34
CA LYS A 174 -16.77 -9.01 -2.64
C LYS A 174 -17.43 -7.62 -2.60
N LYS A 175 -18.06 -7.23 -1.48
CA LYS A 175 -18.85 -5.99 -1.39
C LYS A 175 -17.96 -4.73 -1.39
N TYR A 176 -16.77 -4.79 -0.82
CA TYR A 176 -15.85 -3.63 -0.76
C TYR A 176 -15.01 -3.45 -2.03
N TRP A 177 -14.75 -4.52 -2.80
CA TRP A 177 -13.94 -4.44 -4.03
C TRP A 177 -14.71 -4.03 -5.28
N PHE A 178 -16.04 -4.22 -5.31
CA PHE A 178 -16.89 -3.73 -6.41
C PHE A 178 -17.13 -2.21 -6.37
N ILE A 179 -16.90 -1.58 -5.22
CA ILE A 179 -17.07 -0.12 -5.05
C ILE A 179 -15.94 0.64 -5.77
N GLY A 180 -14.74 0.06 -5.90
CA GLY A 180 -13.61 0.68 -6.60
C GLY A 180 -13.56 0.48 -8.12
N THR A 181 -14.33 -0.46 -8.67
CA THR A 181 -14.28 -0.84 -10.10
C THR A 181 -15.49 -0.38 -10.91
N ARG A 182 -16.63 -0.05 -10.28
CA ARG A 182 -17.81 0.51 -10.97
C ARG A 182 -17.78 2.01 -11.20
N ALA A 183 -16.82 2.74 -10.61
CA ALA A 183 -16.76 4.20 -10.73
C ALA A 183 -16.30 4.73 -12.12
N HIS A 184 -15.91 3.86 -13.06
CA HIS A 184 -15.32 4.27 -14.35
C HIS A 184 -16.15 3.94 -15.61
N HIS A 185 -17.42 3.51 -15.50
CA HIS A 185 -18.22 3.12 -16.67
C HIS A 185 -19.64 3.74 -16.79
N ALA A 186 -19.96 4.79 -16.05
CA ALA A 186 -21.26 5.45 -16.16
C ALA A 186 -21.11 6.89 -16.68
N LYS A 187 -21.51 7.11 -17.95
CA LYS A 187 -21.87 8.36 -18.67
C LYS A 187 -21.19 8.47 -20.03
N ARG A 188 -21.80 7.88 -21.06
CA ARG A 188 -21.85 8.49 -22.40
C ARG A 188 -23.30 8.42 -22.90
N PRO A 189 -23.88 9.53 -23.38
CA PRO A 189 -25.26 9.59 -23.85
C PRO A 189 -25.40 8.92 -25.22
N GLY A 190 -26.55 8.30 -25.47
CA GLY A 190 -26.87 7.60 -26.72
C GLY A 190 -27.00 8.56 -27.91
N PRO A 191 -26.67 8.13 -29.14
CA PRO A 191 -26.84 8.96 -30.32
C PRO A 191 -28.31 8.99 -30.74
N HIS A 192 -28.85 10.21 -30.85
CA HIS A 192 -30.14 10.51 -31.47
C HIS A 192 -30.16 10.02 -32.92
N LEU A 193 -31.21 9.27 -33.27
CA LEU A 193 -31.66 9.00 -34.63
C LEU A 193 -32.20 10.31 -35.23
N GLY A 194 -31.68 10.71 -36.39
CA GLY A 194 -32.13 11.87 -37.16
C GLY A 194 -31.93 11.64 -38.64
N ASN A 195 -33.06 11.50 -39.35
CA ASN A 195 -33.20 11.29 -40.78
C ASN A 195 -32.51 12.38 -41.61
N HIS A 196 -31.93 12.00 -42.75
CA HIS A 196 -31.96 12.84 -43.96
C HIS A 196 -32.05 11.94 -45.20
N ARG A 197 -33.25 11.89 -45.79
CA ARG A 197 -33.44 11.57 -47.21
C ARG A 197 -33.25 12.87 -48.01
N GLY A 198 -32.33 12.82 -48.96
CA GLY A 198 -32.14 13.67 -50.12
C GLY A 198 -31.40 12.78 -51.11
N THR A 199 -31.67 12.74 -52.41
CA THR A 199 -31.99 13.83 -53.32
C THR A 199 -32.50 13.24 -54.64
N TYR A 200 -33.29 14.04 -55.33
CA TYR A 200 -33.78 13.91 -56.70
C TYR A 200 -32.71 13.51 -57.74
N LYS A 201 -33.06 12.56 -58.60
CA LYS A 201 -33.19 12.72 -60.06
C LYS A 201 -34.30 11.80 -60.55
#